data_AF-A0A166DH02-F1
#
_entry.id   AF-A0A166DH02-F1
#
_cell.length_a   1.000
_cell.length_b   1.000
_cell.length_c   1.000
_cell.angle_alpha   90.00
_cell.angle_beta   90.00
_cell.angle_gamma   90.00
#
_symmetry.space_group_name_H-M   'P 1'
#
loop_
_entity.id
_entity.type
_entity.pdbx_description
1 polymer ?
#
loop_
_entity_poly.entity_id
_entity_poly.type
_entity_poly.pdbx_seq_one_letter_code
_entity_poly.pdbx_strand_id
1 'polypeptide(L)'
;MPDINIIREVYNTLETRRDNPIDSYTSSLMKDDKKKAEDKILEKIGEESAEVIIASKNNENLIEESTDLIFHNLLLLVYKGIKLDEILEEFEKRHK
;
A
#
# COMPACT_ATOMS: atom_id res chain seq x y z
N MET A 1 4.18 -22.05 -6.34
CA MET A 1 4.85 -20.79 -5.96
C MET A 1 3.81 -19.69 -5.99
N PRO A 2 3.84 -18.73 -5.05
CA PRO A 2 2.99 -17.55 -5.13
C PRO A 2 3.29 -16.79 -6.43
N ASP A 3 2.24 -16.26 -7.04
CA ASP A 3 2.29 -15.49 -8.29
C ASP A 3 2.31 -13.99 -7.96
N ILE A 4 3.16 -13.22 -8.65
CA ILE A 4 3.26 -11.76 -8.49
C ILE A 4 1.94 -11.05 -8.84
N ASN A 5 1.05 -11.72 -9.60
CA ASN A 5 -0.31 -11.25 -9.87
C ASN A 5 -1.11 -10.94 -8.59
N ILE A 6 -0.75 -11.51 -7.43
CA ILE A 6 -1.37 -11.19 -6.15
C ILE A 6 -1.36 -9.68 -5.84
N ILE A 7 -0.30 -8.95 -6.23
CA ILE A 7 -0.21 -7.49 -6.03
C ILE A 7 -1.31 -6.78 -6.82
N ARG A 8 -1.57 -7.22 -8.05
CA ARG A 8 -2.62 -6.67 -8.91
C ARG A 8 -4.02 -6.98 -8.36
N GLU A 9 -4.23 -8.19 -7.86
CA GLU A 9 -5.48 -8.58 -7.21
C GLU A 9 -5.77 -7.76 -5.95
N VAL A 10 -4.74 -7.55 -5.12
CA VAL A 10 -4.82 -6.64 -3.95
C VAL A 10 -5.16 -5.22 -4.40
N TYR A 11 -4.48 -4.71 -5.44
CA TYR A 11 -4.75 -3.37 -5.98
C TYR A 11 -6.20 -3.19 -6.42
N ASN A 12 -6.72 -4.11 -7.24
CA ASN A 12 -8.10 -4.09 -7.73
C ASN A 12 -9.11 -4.16 -6.58
N THR A 13 -8.79 -4.91 -5.52
CA THR A 13 -9.61 -4.98 -4.31
C THR A 13 -9.64 -3.62 -3.59
N LEU A 14 -8.49 -2.95 -3.47
CA LEU A 14 -8.41 -1.61 -2.88
C LEU A 14 -9.19 -0.58 -3.70
N GLU A 15 -9.11 -0.60 -5.04
CA GLU A 15 -9.92 0.26 -5.91
C GLU A 15 -11.42 0.02 -5.70
N THR A 16 -11.82 -1.25 -5.65
CA THR A 16 -13.22 -1.62 -5.40
C THR A 16 -13.70 -1.07 -4.06
N ARG A 17 -12.86 -1.12 -3.01
CA ARG A 17 -13.21 -0.62 -1.66
C ARG A 17 -13.19 0.90 -1.54
N ARG A 18 -12.42 1.61 -2.38
CA ARG A 18 -12.46 3.08 -2.51
C ARG A 18 -13.81 3.50 -3.11
N ASP A 19 -14.22 2.83 -4.19
CA ASP A 19 -15.41 3.22 -4.96
C ASP A 19 -16.70 2.65 -4.36
N ASN A 20 -16.62 1.52 -3.64
CA ASN A 20 -17.72 0.86 -2.94
C ASN A 20 -17.32 0.59 -1.46
N PRO A 21 -17.41 1.60 -0.58
CA PRO A 21 -16.95 1.46 0.79
C PRO A 21 -17.78 0.44 1.57
N ILE A 22 -17.11 -0.56 2.15
CA ILE A 22 -17.70 -1.55 3.07
C ILE A 22 -17.24 -1.29 4.51
N ASP A 23 -17.73 -2.07 5.47
CA ASP A 23 -17.16 -2.04 6.82
C ASP A 23 -15.86 -2.88 6.86
N SER A 24 -14.76 -2.25 6.45
CA SER A 24 -13.43 -2.85 6.44
C SER A 24 -12.38 -1.84 6.88
N TYR A 25 -11.25 -2.32 7.39
CA TYR A 25 -10.10 -1.49 7.77
C TYR A 25 -9.71 -0.50 6.66
N THR A 26 -9.53 -0.98 5.43
CA THR A 26 -9.15 -0.11 4.30
C THR A 26 -10.21 0.92 3.96
N SER A 27 -11.50 0.56 4.01
CA SER A 27 -12.58 1.52 3.79
C SER A 27 -12.65 2.56 4.92
N SER A 28 -12.35 2.18 6.17
CA SER A 28 -12.30 3.13 7.29
C SER A 28 -11.16 4.15 7.15
N LEU A 29 -9.99 3.73 6.66
CA LEU A 29 -8.88 4.64 6.38
C LEU A 29 -9.23 5.67 5.30
N MET A 30 -10.05 5.29 4.32
CA MET A 30 -10.47 6.13 3.20
C MET A 30 -11.73 6.97 3.45
N LYS A 31 -12.45 6.78 4.56
CA LYS A 31 -13.82 7.30 4.79
C LYS A 31 -13.90 8.75 5.31
N ASP A 32 -12.83 9.34 5.81
CA ASP A 32 -12.84 10.70 6.39
C ASP A 32 -12.72 11.81 5.32
N ASP A 33 -12.92 13.08 5.72
CA ASP A 33 -12.56 14.25 4.91
C ASP A 33 -11.23 14.00 4.20
N LYS A 34 -11.14 14.25 2.88
CA LYS A 34 -9.97 13.89 2.04
C LYS A 34 -8.62 14.19 2.69
N LYS A 35 -8.50 15.31 3.41
CA LYS A 35 -7.26 15.65 4.12
C LYS A 35 -6.92 14.65 5.23
N LYS A 36 -7.88 14.28 6.09
CA LYS A 36 -7.68 13.36 7.21
C LYS A 36 -7.43 11.91 6.76
N ALA A 37 -8.07 11.47 5.67
CA ALA A 37 -7.83 10.15 5.10
C ALA A 37 -6.39 10.01 4.59
N GLU A 38 -5.90 11.03 3.88
CA GLU A 38 -4.52 11.07 3.41
C GLU A 38 -3.52 11.07 4.58
N ASP A 39 -3.74 11.94 5.58
CA ASP A 39 -2.86 12.04 6.76
C ASP A 39 -2.72 10.66 7.46
N LYS A 40 -3.82 9.92 7.65
CA LYS A 40 -3.79 8.57 8.24
C LYS A 40 -3.02 7.54 7.41
N ILE A 41 -3.15 7.58 6.08
CA ILE A 41 -2.41 6.69 5.18
C ILE A 41 -0.90 7.00 5.28
N LEU A 42 -0.54 8.29 5.29
CA LEU A 42 0.85 8.73 5.40
C LEU A 42 1.46 8.41 6.77
N GLU A 43 0.69 8.54 7.85
CA GLU A 43 1.11 8.11 9.20
C GLU A 43 1.49 6.62 9.21
N LYS A 44 0.64 5.75 8.64
CA LYS A 44 0.94 4.32 8.50
C LYS A 44 2.19 4.07 7.66
N ILE A 45 2.35 4.73 6.51
CA ILE A 45 3.58 4.59 5.70
C ILE A 45 4.83 4.95 6.51
N GLY A 46 4.76 6.02 7.32
CA GLY A 46 5.86 6.42 8.20
C GLY A 46 6.19 5.38 9.28
N GLU A 47 5.16 4.81 9.91
CA GLU A 47 5.27 3.73 10.90
C GLU A 47 5.94 2.49 10.30
N GLU A 48 5.38 1.94 9.22
CA GLU A 48 5.89 0.72 8.57
C GLU A 48 7.31 0.91 8.02
N SER A 49 7.63 2.12 7.56
CA SER A 49 9.00 2.45 7.11
C SER A 49 10.01 2.34 8.26
N ALA A 50 9.63 2.80 9.46
CA ALA A 50 10.48 2.68 10.64
C ALA A 50 10.58 1.22 11.09
N GLU A 51 9.48 0.47 11.02
CA GLU A 51 9.43 -0.95 11.37
C GLU A 51 10.31 -1.79 10.45
N VAL A 52 10.29 -1.59 9.13
CA VAL A 52 11.22 -2.23 8.18
C VAL A 52 12.68 -1.99 8.54
N ILE A 53 13.04 -0.76 8.93
CA ILE A 53 14.41 -0.42 9.34
C ILE A 53 14.80 -1.19 10.60
N ILE A 54 13.91 -1.25 11.59
CA ILE A 54 14.13 -1.95 12.86
C ILE A 54 14.22 -3.46 12.63
N ALA A 55 13.28 -4.03 11.88
CA ALA A 55 13.21 -5.42 11.47
C ALA A 55 14.50 -5.87 10.77
N SER A 56 15.00 -5.08 9.83
CA SER A 56 16.27 -5.35 9.15
C SER A 56 17.47 -5.31 10.10
N LYS A 57 17.50 -4.36 11.04
CA LYS A 57 18.59 -4.27 12.03
C LYS A 57 18.60 -5.43 13.02
N ASN A 58 17.44 -5.93 13.38
CA ASN A 58 17.28 -6.98 14.38
C ASN A 58 17.20 -8.39 13.76
N ASN A 59 17.09 -8.52 12.44
CA ASN A 59 16.86 -9.77 11.69
C ASN A 59 15.57 -10.49 12.10
N GLU A 60 14.49 -9.73 12.30
CA GLU A 60 13.18 -10.23 12.73
C GLU A 60 12.09 -9.60 11.86
N ASN A 61 11.05 -10.38 11.51
CA ASN A 61 9.81 -9.92 10.84
C ASN A 61 9.94 -9.08 9.56
N LEU A 62 11.11 -9.08 8.89
CA LEU A 62 11.35 -8.20 7.74
C LEU A 62 10.38 -8.43 6.59
N ILE A 63 9.88 -9.66 6.41
CA ILE A 63 8.91 -9.99 5.36
C ILE A 63 7.55 -9.36 5.69
N GLU A 64 7.09 -9.47 6.93
CA GLU A 64 5.85 -8.89 7.42
C GLU A 64 5.88 -7.35 7.27
N GLU A 65 6.87 -6.67 7.84
CA GLU A 65 6.94 -5.20 7.79
C GLU A 65 7.10 -4.67 6.35
N SER A 66 7.86 -5.39 5.51
CA SER A 66 7.99 -5.02 4.09
C SER A 66 6.65 -5.17 3.35
N THR A 67 5.87 -6.18 3.72
CA THR A 67 4.55 -6.42 3.14
C THR A 67 3.58 -5.31 3.53
N ASP A 68 3.57 -4.90 4.79
CA ASP A 68 2.70 -3.82 5.27
C ASP A 68 3.10 -2.47 4.67
N LEU A 69 4.40 -2.17 4.56
CA LEU A 69 4.87 -0.98 3.86
C LEU A 69 4.42 -0.98 2.38
N ILE A 70 4.55 -2.11 1.67
CA ILE A 70 4.09 -2.22 0.28
C ILE A 70 2.57 -2.03 0.21
N PHE A 71 1.81 -2.68 1.10
CA PHE A 71 0.36 -2.57 1.14
C PHE A 71 -0.12 -1.12 1.33
N HIS A 72 0.47 -0.39 2.28
CA HIS A 72 0.13 1.00 2.53
C HIS A 72 0.54 1.93 1.38
N ASN A 73 1.61 1.62 0.66
CA ASN A 73 1.93 2.31 -0.60
C ASN A 73 0.89 2.06 -1.68
N LEU A 74 0.44 0.81 -1.90
CA LEU A 74 -0.64 0.51 -2.85
C LEU A 74 -1.94 1.25 -2.48
N LEU A 75 -2.26 1.31 -1.18
CA LEU A 75 -3.40 2.05 -0.66
C LEU A 75 -3.32 3.55 -0.99
N LEU A 76 -2.14 4.16 -0.84
CA LEU A 76 -1.91 5.55 -1.20
C LEU A 76 -2.11 5.79 -2.70
N LEU A 77 -1.59 4.91 -3.56
CA LEU A 77 -1.75 5.04 -5.02
C LEU A 77 -3.23 5.00 -5.42
N VAL A 78 -3.99 4.02 -4.88
CA VAL A 78 -5.44 3.92 -5.09
C VAL A 78 -6.16 5.16 -4.60
N TYR A 79 -5.80 5.65 -3.40
CA TYR A 79 -6.38 6.86 -2.82
C TYR A 79 -6.13 8.09 -3.70
N LYS A 80 -4.94 8.20 -4.30
CA LYS A 80 -4.55 9.26 -5.23
C LYS A 80 -5.08 9.08 -6.65
N GLY A 81 -5.71 7.94 -6.95
CA GLY A 81 -6.21 7.62 -8.29
C GLY A 81 -5.10 7.35 -9.32
N ILE A 82 -3.89 7.01 -8.86
CA ILE A 82 -2.78 6.58 -9.71
C ILE A 82 -3.05 5.13 -10.11
N LYS A 83 -2.66 4.69 -11.31
CA LYS A 83 -2.80 3.28 -11.72
C LYS A 83 -1.57 2.47 -11.34
N LEU A 84 -1.76 1.19 -11.01
CA LEU A 84 -0.65 0.28 -10.75
C LEU A 84 0.33 0.21 -11.94
N ASP A 85 -0.20 0.24 -13.17
CA ASP A 85 0.62 0.17 -14.39
C ASP A 85 1.59 1.35 -14.52
N GLU A 86 1.28 2.54 -14.00
CA GLU A 86 2.20 3.69 -14.02
C GLU A 86 3.48 3.43 -13.21
N ILE A 87 3.35 2.73 -12.06
CA ILE A 87 4.50 2.34 -11.25
C ILE A 87 5.26 1.17 -11.88
N LEU A 88 4.57 0.22 -12.50
CA LEU A 88 5.21 -0.90 -13.21
C LEU A 88 6.03 -0.41 -14.41
N GLU A 89 5.50 0.54 -15.18
CA GLU A 89 6.26 1.21 -16.26
C GLU A 89 7.52 1.91 -15.74
N GLU A 90 7.45 2.52 -14.55
CA GLU A 90 8.62 3.13 -13.91
C GLU A 90 9.67 2.08 -13.48
N PHE A 91 9.24 0.93 -12.96
CA PHE A 91 10.15 -0.20 -12.70
C PHE A 91 10.79 -0.73 -13.99
N GLU A 92 10.04 -0.88 -15.07
CA GLU A 92 10.58 -1.30 -16.38
C GLU A 92 11.63 -0.31 -16.91
N LYS A 93 11.43 0.99 -16.71
CA LYS A 93 12.41 2.02 -17.07
C LYS A 93 13.70 1.90 -16.27
N ARG A 94 13.62 1.60 -14.98
CA ARG A 94 14.79 1.47 -14.08
C ARG A 94 15.58 0.18 -14.26
N HIS A 95 14.93 -0.87 -14.77
CA HIS A 95 15.58 -2.14 -15.03
C HIS A 95 16.49 -2.11 -16.27
N LYS A 96 16.22 -1.19 -17.20
CA LYS A 96 17.04 -0.94 -18.40
C LYS A 96 18.32 -0.19 -18.04
#